data_AF-A0A7S0MB49-F1
#
_entry.id   AF-A0A7S0MB49-F1
#
_cell.length_a   1.000
_cell.length_b   1.000
_cell.length_c   1.000
_cell.angle_alpha   90.00
_cell.angle_beta   90.00
_cell.angle_gamma   90.00
#
_symmetry.space_group_name_H-M   'P 1'
#
loop_
_entity.id
_entity.type
_entity.pdbx_description
1 polymer ?
#
loop_
_entity_poly.entity_id
_entity_poly.type
_entity_poly.pdbx_seq_one_letter_code
_entity_poly.pdbx_strand_id
1 'polypeptide(L)'
;TEESPYHVFNAHLRARDAQSIKMWRDFSYFFISALEKLPPVETTSFRGEKKRVTELSKQYAKDNQVTWISFNSTTTDSRHTLRQFGSGGTFFKLLIRNGRDISPLSLFAEESELLL
;
A
#
# COMPACT_ATOMS: atom_id res chain seq x y z
N THR A 1 12.94 3.71 2.58
CA THR A 1 13.67 4.89 2.06
C THR A 1 13.15 5.24 0.67
N GLU A 2 13.19 6.51 0.27
CA GLU A 2 12.67 6.98 -1.03
C GLU A 2 13.41 6.40 -2.25
N GLU A 3 14.51 5.70 -2.01
CA GLU A 3 15.30 5.01 -3.05
C GLU A 3 15.09 3.50 -3.09
N SER A 4 14.17 2.94 -2.27
CA SER A 4 13.94 1.49 -2.32
C SER A 4 13.31 1.07 -3.65
N PRO A 5 13.61 -0.15 -4.17
CA PRO A 5 12.99 -0.65 -5.39
C PRO A 5 11.46 -0.60 -5.35
N TYR A 6 10.87 -0.92 -4.19
CA TYR A 6 9.43 -0.81 -3.96
C TYR A 6 8.91 0.64 -4.13
N HIS A 7 9.62 1.63 -3.58
CA HIS A 7 9.21 3.03 -3.70
C HIS A 7 9.25 3.51 -5.16
N VAL A 8 10.37 3.26 -5.85
CA VAL A 8 10.58 3.69 -7.24
C VAL A 8 9.61 2.98 -8.19
N PHE A 9 9.42 1.67 -8.03
CA PHE A 9 8.46 0.91 -8.82
C PHE A 9 7.04 1.45 -8.66
N ASN A 10 6.60 1.67 -7.42
CA ASN A 10 5.27 2.24 -7.16
C ASN A 10 5.13 3.68 -7.69
N ALA A 11 6.21 4.47 -7.76
CA ALA A 11 6.18 5.78 -8.39
C ALA A 11 5.93 5.68 -9.91
N HIS A 12 6.61 4.76 -10.60
CA HIS A 12 6.37 4.51 -12.03
C HIS A 12 4.97 3.97 -12.31
N LEU A 13 4.45 3.07 -11.46
CA LEU A 13 3.07 2.58 -11.58
C LEU A 13 2.06 3.74 -11.47
N ARG A 14 2.23 4.64 -10.49
CA ARG A 14 1.37 5.83 -10.34
C ARG A 14 1.46 6.79 -11.53
N ALA A 15 2.64 6.95 -12.13
CA ALA A 15 2.84 7.77 -13.31
C ALA A 15 2.21 7.17 -14.59
N ARG A 16 1.89 5.86 -14.58
CA ARG A 16 1.35 5.11 -15.73
C ARG A 16 2.24 5.21 -16.98
N ASP A 17 3.55 5.38 -16.79
CA ASP A 17 4.49 5.40 -17.91
C ASP A 17 4.86 3.98 -18.32
N ALA A 18 4.35 3.55 -19.47
CA ALA A 18 4.55 2.21 -19.99
C ALA A 18 6.03 1.89 -20.23
N GLN A 19 6.85 2.86 -20.65
CA GLN A 19 8.27 2.61 -20.90
C GLN A 19 9.03 2.39 -19.60
N SER A 20 8.79 3.21 -18.58
CA SER A 20 9.35 2.97 -17.25
C SER A 20 8.92 1.64 -16.68
N ILE A 21 7.62 1.31 -16.74
CA ILE A 21 7.09 0.04 -16.20
C ILE A 21 7.72 -1.17 -16.91
N LYS A 22 8.03 -1.07 -18.21
CA LYS A 22 8.69 -2.15 -18.95
C LYS A 22 10.07 -2.49 -18.40
N MET A 23 10.81 -1.52 -17.87
CA MET A 23 12.11 -1.76 -17.23
C MET A 23 11.97 -2.60 -15.95
N TRP A 24 10.80 -2.56 -15.31
CA TRP A 24 10.48 -3.32 -14.10
C TRP A 24 9.84 -4.68 -14.39
N ARG A 25 9.87 -5.19 -15.63
CA ARG A 25 9.19 -6.43 -16.03
C ARG A 25 9.55 -7.63 -15.15
N ASP A 26 10.84 -7.87 -14.94
CA ASP A 26 11.27 -9.05 -14.20
C ASP A 26 10.98 -8.90 -12.71
N PHE A 27 11.20 -7.68 -12.18
CA PHE A 27 10.84 -7.36 -10.80
C PHE A 27 9.34 -7.54 -10.56
N SER A 28 8.47 -7.02 -11.44
CA SER A 28 7.03 -7.12 -11.30
C SER A 28 6.55 -8.56 -11.40
N TYR A 29 7.14 -9.36 -12.31
CA TYR A 29 6.86 -10.79 -12.41
C TYR A 29 7.16 -11.52 -11.10
N PHE A 30 8.38 -11.39 -10.55
CA PHE A 30 8.75 -12.08 -9.32
C PHE A 30 7.98 -11.56 -8.12
N PHE A 31 7.77 -10.25 -8.03
CA PHE A 31 7.05 -9.62 -6.93
C PHE A 31 5.60 -10.08 -6.88
N ILE A 32 4.86 -10.00 -7.99
CA ILE A 32 3.46 -10.46 -8.07
C ILE A 32 3.38 -11.97 -7.84
N SER A 33 4.26 -12.76 -8.48
CA SER A 33 4.27 -14.21 -8.31
C SER A 33 4.55 -14.64 -6.87
N ALA A 34 5.38 -13.88 -6.13
CA ALA A 34 5.64 -14.15 -4.72
C ALA A 34 4.42 -13.81 -3.86
N LEU A 35 3.76 -12.68 -4.11
CA LEU A 35 2.54 -12.29 -3.42
C LEU A 35 1.39 -13.28 -3.66
N GLU A 36 1.26 -13.82 -4.87
CA GLU A 36 0.22 -14.82 -5.19
C GLU A 36 0.42 -16.16 -4.47
N LYS A 37 1.64 -16.48 -4.05
CA LYS A 37 1.94 -17.70 -3.29
C LYS A 37 1.62 -17.58 -1.80
N LEU A 38 1.48 -16.35 -1.29
CA LEU A 38 1.13 -16.13 0.11
C LEU A 38 -0.38 -16.35 0.30
N PRO A 39 -0.80 -16.97 1.41
CA PRO A 39 -2.22 -17.15 1.69
C PRO A 39 -2.92 -15.79 1.83
N PRO A 40 -4.15 -15.66 1.32
CA PRO A 40 -4.90 -14.43 1.47
C PRO A 40 -5.31 -14.21 2.92
N VAL A 41 -5.27 -12.95 3.35
CA VAL A 41 -5.72 -12.53 4.68
C VAL A 41 -6.95 -11.62 4.56
N GLU A 42 -8.01 -11.98 5.29
CA GLU A 42 -9.17 -11.12 5.53
C GLU A 42 -9.05 -10.51 6.93
N THR A 43 -8.93 -9.18 7.01
CA THR A 43 -8.74 -8.49 8.29
C THR A 43 -9.07 -7.00 8.17
N THR A 44 -9.13 -6.30 9.31
CA THR A 44 -9.08 -4.84 9.33
C THR A 44 -7.64 -4.38 9.36
N SER A 45 -7.24 -3.54 8.41
CA SER A 45 -5.92 -2.90 8.38
C SER A 45 -6.02 -1.37 8.32
N PHE A 46 -4.88 -0.73 8.53
CA PHE A 46 -4.74 0.70 8.65
C PHE A 46 -3.62 1.20 7.74
N ARG A 47 -3.79 2.41 7.20
CA ARG A 47 -2.71 3.12 6.50
C ARG A 47 -2.80 4.61 6.72
N GLY A 48 -1.65 5.26 6.64
CA GLY A 48 -1.55 6.70 6.64
C GLY A 48 -1.33 7.28 5.25
N GLU A 49 -1.76 8.51 5.08
CA GLU A 49 -1.36 9.36 3.96
C GLU A 49 -1.00 10.75 4.51
N LYS A 50 0.03 11.39 3.94
CA LYS A 50 0.47 12.72 4.40
C LYS A 50 -0.50 13.81 3.97
N LYS A 51 -1.25 13.60 2.88
CA LYS A 51 -2.29 14.53 2.40
C LYS A 51 -3.44 14.59 3.39
N ARG A 52 -4.02 15.77 3.56
CA ARG A 52 -5.23 15.98 4.37
C ARG A 52 -6.46 15.41 3.68
N VAL A 53 -7.47 15.05 4.48
CA VAL A 53 -8.73 14.51 3.97
C VAL A 53 -9.40 15.46 2.95
N THR A 54 -9.23 16.78 3.13
CA THR A 54 -9.76 17.80 2.22
C THR A 54 -9.14 17.71 0.81
N GLU A 55 -7.86 17.35 0.72
CA GLU A 55 -7.13 17.18 -0.54
C GLU A 55 -7.50 15.88 -1.27
N LEU A 56 -8.03 14.90 -0.51
CA LEU A 56 -8.40 13.57 -0.99
C LEU A 56 -9.90 13.44 -1.29
N SER A 57 -10.71 14.41 -0.84
CA SER A 57 -12.17 14.39 -0.85
C SER A 57 -12.80 14.05 -2.20
N LYS A 58 -12.24 14.54 -3.32
CA LYS A 58 -12.72 14.23 -4.67
C LYS A 58 -12.53 12.77 -5.05
N GLN A 59 -11.44 12.14 -4.59
CA GLN A 59 -11.13 10.75 -4.89
C GLN A 59 -11.86 9.80 -3.95
N TYR A 60 -11.98 10.16 -2.66
CA TYR A 60 -12.58 9.32 -1.62
C TYR A 60 -13.92 9.88 -1.15
N ALA A 61 -14.81 10.17 -2.11
CA ALA A 61 -16.19 10.51 -1.83
C ALA A 61 -16.97 9.25 -1.40
N LYS A 62 -18.06 9.46 -0.63
CA LYS A 62 -18.96 8.37 -0.23
C LYS A 62 -19.50 7.65 -1.48
N ASP A 63 -19.59 6.33 -1.39
CA ASP A 63 -20.08 5.43 -2.45
C ASP A 63 -19.22 5.42 -3.73
N ASN A 64 -18.07 6.11 -3.74
CA ASN A 64 -17.15 6.10 -4.86
C ASN A 64 -16.24 4.86 -4.81
N GLN A 65 -16.00 4.25 -5.98
CA GLN A 65 -15.03 3.17 -6.12
C GLN A 65 -13.65 3.74 -6.46
N VAL A 66 -12.64 3.38 -5.68
CA VAL A 66 -11.26 3.80 -5.90
C VAL A 66 -10.41 2.62 -6.34
N THR A 67 -9.73 2.76 -7.47
CA THR A 67 -8.70 1.82 -7.92
C THR A 67 -7.33 2.41 -7.62
N TRP A 68 -6.54 1.71 -6.81
CA TRP A 68 -5.12 2.03 -6.66
C TRP A 68 -4.31 1.37 -7.76
N ILE A 69 -3.41 2.15 -8.37
CA ILE A 69 -2.62 1.72 -9.53
C ILE A 69 -1.26 1.13 -9.10
N SER A 70 -0.80 1.49 -7.90
CA SER A 70 0.39 0.92 -7.28
C SER A 70 0.02 -0.02 -6.15
N PHE A 71 0.95 -0.86 -5.71
CA PHE A 71 0.80 -1.66 -4.50
C PHE A 71 0.65 -0.74 -3.28
N ASN A 72 -0.17 -1.16 -2.32
CA ASN A 72 -0.42 -0.37 -1.12
C ASN A 72 -0.01 -1.14 0.12
N SER A 73 0.81 -0.49 0.93
CA SER A 73 1.19 -0.97 2.25
C SER A 73 0.16 -0.55 3.28
N THR A 74 -0.20 -1.51 4.13
CA THR A 74 -1.10 -1.33 5.27
C THR A 74 -0.56 -2.13 6.45
N THR A 75 -1.04 -1.86 7.66
CA THR A 75 -0.62 -2.55 8.88
C THR A 75 -1.81 -2.87 9.77
N THR A 76 -1.71 -3.89 10.60
CA THR A 76 -2.67 -4.12 11.70
C THR A 76 -2.44 -3.21 12.91
N ASP A 77 -1.31 -2.48 12.98
CA ASP A 77 -1.05 -1.53 14.06
C ASP A 77 -1.78 -0.20 13.82
N SER A 78 -2.98 -0.11 14.40
CA SER A 78 -3.79 1.11 14.37
C SER A 78 -3.15 2.25 15.16
N ARG A 79 -2.44 1.96 16.25
CA ARG A 79 -1.99 2.96 17.22
C ARG A 79 -0.80 3.73 16.69
N HIS A 80 0.18 3.03 16.15
CA HIS A 80 1.34 3.65 15.52
C HIS A 80 0.90 4.48 14.30
N THR A 81 0.07 3.90 13.44
CA THR A 81 -0.47 4.60 12.26
C THR A 81 -1.24 5.86 12.64
N LEU A 82 -2.13 5.80 13.65
CA LEU A 82 -2.88 6.96 14.11
C LEU A 82 -1.96 8.05 14.69
N ARG A 83 -0.95 7.67 15.47
CA ARG A 83 0.03 8.63 16.03
C ARG A 83 0.80 9.35 14.93
N GLN A 84 1.17 8.65 13.87
CA GLN A 84 1.97 9.21 12.79
C GLN A 84 1.17 10.10 11.83
N PHE A 85 -0.11 9.77 11.56
CA PHE A 85 -0.89 10.42 10.51
C PHE A 85 -2.14 11.16 11.01
N GLY A 86 -2.52 10.99 12.28
CA GLY A 86 -3.73 11.61 12.86
C GLY A 86 -3.63 13.12 13.05
N SER A 87 -2.42 13.69 13.15
CA SER A 87 -2.18 15.11 13.39
C SER A 87 -1.79 15.85 12.11
N GLY A 88 -2.63 15.80 11.09
CA GLY A 88 -2.48 16.61 9.86
C GLY A 88 -2.36 15.83 8.56
N GLY A 89 -2.34 14.50 8.61
CA GLY A 89 -2.52 13.63 7.46
C GLY A 89 -3.94 13.05 7.39
N THR A 90 -4.06 11.94 6.68
CA THR A 90 -5.29 11.12 6.60
C THR A 90 -5.01 9.73 7.13
N PHE A 91 -5.88 9.27 8.02
CA PHE A 91 -5.88 7.92 8.55
C PHE A 91 -6.98 7.10 7.86
N PHE A 92 -6.61 5.99 7.26
CA PHE A 92 -7.56 5.05 6.64
C PHE A 92 -7.73 3.84 7.55
N LYS A 93 -8.99 3.41 7.71
CA LYS A 93 -9.35 2.10 8.21
C LYS A 93 -9.96 1.31 7.06
N LEU A 94 -9.38 0.16 6.74
CA LEU A 94 -9.72 -0.65 5.58
C LEU A 94 -10.20 -2.03 6.05
N LEU A 95 -11.32 -2.48 5.50
CA LEU A 95 -11.71 -3.88 5.59
C LEU A 95 -11.15 -4.62 4.38
N ILE A 96 -10.11 -5.41 4.61
CA ILE A 96 -9.38 -6.14 3.57
C ILE A 96 -9.94 -7.54 3.44
N ARG A 97 -10.20 -7.98 2.22
CA ARG A 97 -10.69 -9.35 1.90
C ARG A 97 -9.61 -10.26 1.29
N ASN A 98 -8.54 -9.68 0.76
CA ASN A 98 -7.55 -10.42 -0.02
C ASN A 98 -6.15 -9.80 0.14
N GLY A 99 -5.75 -9.47 1.38
CA GLY A 99 -4.43 -8.93 1.66
C GLY A 99 -3.35 -10.01 1.63
N ARG A 100 -2.09 -9.57 1.58
CA ARG A 100 -0.91 -10.46 1.64
C ARG A 100 -0.03 -10.05 2.79
N ASP A 101 0.04 -10.89 3.83
CA ASP A 101 0.92 -10.66 4.97
C ASP A 101 2.36 -10.93 4.54
N ILE A 102 3.16 -9.86 4.51
CA ILE A 102 4.57 -9.92 4.16
C ILE A 102 5.47 -9.68 5.38
N SER A 103 4.90 -9.53 6.58
CA SER A 103 5.67 -9.35 7.80
C SER A 103 6.74 -10.43 8.04
N PRO A 104 6.54 -11.73 7.70
CA PRO A 104 7.57 -12.74 7.89
C PRO A 104 8.77 -12.62 6.93
N LEU A 105 8.60 -11.85 5.85
CA LEU A 105 9.60 -11.64 4.79
C LEU A 105 10.18 -10.22 4.81
N SER A 106 9.59 -9.32 5.60
CA SER A 106 10.00 -7.93 5.70
C SER A 106 11.25 -7.77 6.56
N LEU A 107 12.05 -6.76 6.26
CA LEU A 107 13.15 -6.31 7.12
C LEU A 107 12.64 -5.68 8.42
N PHE A 108 11.34 -5.33 8.47
CA PHE A 108 10.66 -4.67 9.58
C PHE A 108 9.41 -5.47 9.98
N ALA A 109 9.61 -6.71 10.44
CA ALA A 109 8.51 -7.62 10.78
C ALA A 109 7.53 -7.04 11.82
N GLU A 110 8.02 -6.18 12.72
CA GLU A 110 7.23 -5.46 13.71
C GLU A 110 6.18 -4.52 13.12
N GLU A 111 6.35 -4.08 11.87
CA GLU A 111 5.36 -3.23 11.18
C GLU A 111 4.09 -4.00 10.83
N SER A 112 4.08 -5.34 10.93
CA SER A 112 2.91 -6.19 10.63
C SER A 112 2.29 -5.85 9.26
N GLU A 113 3.16 -5.71 8.26
CA GLU A 113 2.82 -5.18 6.94
C GLU A 113 1.97 -6.17 6.12
N LEU A 114 0.86 -5.64 5.60
CA LEU A 114 -0.03 -6.28 4.64
C LEU A 114 -0.01 -5.49 3.33
N LEU A 115 0.34 -6.16 2.23
CA LEU A 115 0.25 -5.61 0.89
C LEU A 115 -1.09 -5.91 0.22
N LEU A 116 -1.54 -4.93 -0.56
CA LEU A 116 -2.75 -4.94 -1.39
C LEU A 116 -2.39 -4.70 -2.85
#